data_AF-A0A4Z2C0Q3-F1
#
_entry.id   AF-A0A4Z2C0Q3-F1
#
_cell.length_a   1.000
_cell.length_b   1.000
_cell.length_c   1.000
_cell.angle_alpha   90.00
_cell.angle_beta   90.00
_cell.angle_gamma   90.00
#
_symmetry.space_group_name_H-M   'P 1'
#
loop_
_entity.id
_entity.type
_entity.pdbx_description
1 polymer ?
#
loop_
_entity_poly.entity_id
_entity_poly.type
_entity_poly.pdbx_seq_one_letter_code
_entity_poly.pdbx_strand_id
1 'polypeptide(L)'
;MTIRTARPDRVQQFHCRMHCLKKLEAMMVEMQDTKSGIKGSEQKLNVTTIPHVISGKDIIAWIANKLKITPEAIYLAKRNIRKKGVLEPYEQAHYNHLHKWLNHKWDFIVMQATEQYKAGKERKKADRVVFDCQERAYWIVNRPPLSVHRN
;
A
#
# COMPACT_ATOMS: atom_id res chain seq x y z
N MET A 1 -37.94 42.43 38.71
CA MET A 1 -37.52 41.02 38.60
C MET A 1 -36.84 40.81 37.26
N THR A 2 -35.51 40.71 37.25
CA THR A 2 -34.69 40.46 36.06
C THR A 2 -34.53 38.96 35.83
N ILE A 3 -35.10 38.45 34.74
CA ILE A 3 -34.94 37.05 34.33
C ILE A 3 -33.58 36.91 33.63
N ARG A 4 -32.62 36.30 34.32
CA ARG A 4 -31.31 35.91 33.78
C ARG A 4 -31.50 34.68 32.89
N THR A 5 -31.33 34.82 31.58
CA THR A 5 -31.23 33.69 30.65
C THR A 5 -29.81 33.16 30.64
N ALA A 6 -29.50 32.24 31.57
CA ALA A 6 -28.28 31.44 31.48
C ALA A 6 -28.48 30.35 30.41
N ARG A 7 -28.01 30.60 29.17
CA ARG A 7 -27.74 29.53 28.21
C ARG A 7 -26.32 29.01 28.49
N PRO A 8 -26.11 27.74 28.86
CA PRO A 8 -24.77 27.18 28.87
C PRO A 8 -24.36 26.91 27.42
N ASP A 9 -23.39 27.70 26.93
CA ASP A 9 -22.62 27.41 25.72
C ASP A 9 -21.92 26.06 25.88
N ARG A 10 -22.60 24.98 25.52
CA ARG A 10 -21.95 23.71 25.20
C ARG A 10 -21.62 23.71 23.72
N VAL A 11 -20.68 24.56 23.33
CA VAL A 11 -19.86 24.27 22.15
C VAL A 11 -19.00 23.07 22.54
N GLN A 12 -19.55 21.86 22.34
CA GLN A 12 -18.72 20.66 22.30
C GLN A 12 -17.74 20.89 21.15
N GLN A 13 -16.51 21.26 21.50
CA GLN A 13 -15.37 21.19 20.58
C GLN A 13 -15.24 19.71 20.19
N PHE A 14 -15.83 19.34 19.06
CA PHE A 14 -15.55 18.10 18.38
C PHE A 14 -14.09 18.15 17.95
N HIS A 15 -13.18 17.78 18.85
CA HIS A 15 -11.82 17.48 18.45
C HIS A 15 -11.88 16.25 17.54
N CYS A 16 -11.88 16.52 16.24
CA CYS A 16 -11.75 15.49 15.22
C CYS A 16 -10.51 14.66 15.58
N ARG A 17 -10.63 13.34 15.61
CA ARG A 17 -9.51 12.45 15.96
C ARG A 17 -8.41 12.60 14.90
N MET A 18 -7.50 13.53 15.11
CA MET A 18 -6.36 13.90 14.25
C MET A 18 -5.33 12.77 14.06
N HIS A 19 -5.54 11.57 14.58
CA HIS A 19 -4.52 10.53 14.59
C HIS A 19 -4.08 10.12 13.18
N CYS A 20 -5.01 10.06 12.21
CA CYS A 20 -4.65 9.78 10.82
C CYS A 20 -3.93 10.97 10.16
N LEU A 21 -4.33 12.21 10.49
CA LEU A 21 -3.71 13.43 9.98
C LEU A 21 -2.26 13.57 10.46
N LYS A 22 -1.98 13.31 11.74
CA LYS A 22 -0.61 13.30 12.27
C LYS A 22 0.30 12.29 11.56
N LYS A 23 -0.25 11.12 11.16
CA LYS A 23 0.49 10.12 10.39
C LYS A 23 0.72 10.59 8.96
N LEU A 24 -0.27 11.22 8.32
CA LEU A 24 -0.14 11.81 6.99
C LEU A 24 0.88 12.94 6.96
N GLU A 25 0.83 13.85 7.93
CA GLU A 25 1.79 14.96 8.09
C GLU A 25 3.23 14.43 8.23
N ALA A 26 3.45 13.43 9.08
CA ALA A 26 4.76 12.80 9.22
C ALA A 26 5.25 12.22 7.88
N MET A 27 4.36 11.58 7.12
CA MET A 27 4.68 11.03 5.81
C MET A 27 5.00 12.14 4.78
N MET A 28 4.28 13.26 4.81
CA MET A 28 4.54 14.40 3.93
C MET A 28 5.89 15.06 4.23
N VAL A 29 6.26 15.19 5.51
CA VAL A 29 7.57 15.70 5.93
C VAL A 29 8.69 14.81 5.38
N GLU A 30 8.52 13.49 5.44
CA GLU A 30 9.50 12.56 4.90
C GLU A 30 9.56 12.58 3.36
N MET A 31 8.43 12.80 2.68
CA MET A 31 8.41 12.97 1.21
C MET A 31 9.17 14.22 0.76
N GLN A 32 9.25 15.24 1.62
CA GLN A 32 9.97 16.50 1.36
C GLN A 32 11.46 16.43 1.74
N ASP A 33 11.92 15.34 2.36
CA ASP A 33 13.31 15.22 2.80
C ASP A 33 14.29 15.28 1.61
N THR A 34 15.32 16.11 1.72
CA THR A 34 16.24 16.37 0.61
C THR A 34 17.13 15.18 0.26
N LYS A 35 17.29 14.21 1.18
CA LYS A 35 18.15 13.03 1.01
C LYS A 35 17.36 11.75 0.72
N SER A 36 16.24 11.58 1.39
CA SER A 36 15.43 10.37 1.43
C SER A 36 14.01 10.54 0.87
N GLY A 37 13.61 11.78 0.57
CA GLY A 37 12.30 12.14 -0.01
C GLY A 37 12.22 11.98 -1.53
N ILE A 38 11.18 12.56 -2.12
CA ILE A 38 10.92 12.45 -3.56
C ILE A 38 11.71 13.53 -4.30
N LYS A 39 12.51 13.11 -5.27
CA LYS A 39 13.27 14.04 -6.11
C LYS A 39 12.33 14.75 -7.08
N GLY A 40 12.20 16.07 -6.91
CA GLY A 40 11.54 16.92 -7.89
C GLY A 40 12.40 17.12 -9.14
N SER A 41 11.75 17.37 -10.27
CA SER A 41 12.35 17.69 -11.57
C SER A 41 11.83 19.04 -12.07
N GLU A 42 12.51 19.64 -13.05
CA GLU A 42 12.00 20.83 -13.72
C GLU A 42 11.07 20.43 -14.86
N GLN A 43 9.87 21.00 -14.89
CA GLN A 43 8.97 20.86 -16.01
C GLN A 43 9.02 22.12 -16.87
N LYS A 44 9.57 21.98 -18.08
CA LYS A 44 9.58 23.06 -19.07
C LYS A 44 8.25 23.11 -19.80
N LEU A 45 7.59 24.26 -19.75
CA LEU A 45 6.42 24.61 -20.55
C LEU A 45 6.83 25.64 -21.62
N ASN A 46 5.93 25.94 -22.56
CA ASN A 46 6.23 26.80 -23.72
C ASN A 46 6.68 28.23 -23.36
N VAL A 47 6.32 28.73 -22.16
CA VAL A 47 6.61 30.10 -21.72
C VAL A 47 7.26 30.13 -20.33
N THR A 48 7.09 29.08 -19.51
CA THR A 48 7.53 29.04 -18.11
C THR A 48 8.17 27.70 -17.76
N THR A 49 9.03 27.67 -16.75
CA THR A 49 9.55 26.41 -16.17
C THR A 49 9.02 26.29 -14.74
N ILE A 50 8.45 25.14 -14.41
CA ILE A 50 7.98 24.84 -13.06
C ILE A 50 9.08 24.04 -12.34
N PRO A 51 9.69 24.59 -11.27
CA PRO A 51 10.68 23.88 -10.48
C PRO A 51 10.02 22.87 -9.52
N HIS A 52 10.78 21.86 -9.10
CA HIS A 52 10.37 20.86 -8.09
C HIS A 52 9.10 20.08 -8.42
N VAL A 53 8.82 19.85 -9.70
CA VAL A 53 7.69 19.02 -10.12
C VAL A 53 7.95 17.57 -9.75
N ILE A 54 6.97 16.99 -9.09
CA ILE A 54 6.98 15.58 -8.70
C ILE A 54 6.01 14.83 -9.61
N SER A 55 6.48 13.77 -10.26
CA SER A 55 5.61 12.88 -11.03
C SER A 55 4.81 11.97 -10.10
N GLY A 56 3.57 11.65 -10.50
CA GLY A 56 2.76 10.64 -9.83
C GLY A 56 3.47 9.28 -9.73
N LYS A 57 4.30 8.93 -10.73
CA LYS A 57 5.11 7.71 -10.71
C LYS A 57 6.10 7.70 -9.55
N ASP A 58 6.74 8.84 -9.28
CA ASP A 58 7.75 8.96 -8.23
C ASP A 58 7.13 8.93 -6.84
N ILE A 59 5.93 9.52 -6.68
CA ILE A 59 5.12 9.41 -5.46
C ILE A 59 4.79 7.93 -5.17
N ILE A 60 4.29 7.20 -6.17
CA ILE A 60 3.93 5.79 -6.02
C ILE A 60 5.16 4.95 -5.68
N ALA A 61 6.27 5.15 -6.40
CA ALA A 61 7.52 4.43 -6.14
C ALA A 61 8.07 4.71 -4.74
N TRP A 62 8.04 5.97 -4.30
CA TRP A 62 8.50 6.37 -2.98
C TRP A 62 7.65 5.78 -1.86
N ILE A 63 6.32 5.86 -1.98
CA ILE A 63 5.39 5.29 -0.99
C ILE A 63 5.59 3.78 -0.89
N ALA A 64 5.71 3.09 -2.03
CA ALA A 64 5.95 1.64 -2.05
C ALA A 64 7.25 1.26 -1.33
N ASN A 65 8.33 2.02 -1.56
CA ASN A 65 9.62 1.82 -0.90
C ASN A 65 9.56 2.18 0.60
N LYS A 66 9.00 3.33 0.95
CA LYS A 66 8.90 3.83 2.33
C LYS A 66 8.09 2.90 3.22
N LEU A 67 6.94 2.47 2.72
CA LEU A 67 6.09 1.53 3.44
C LEU A 67 6.69 0.13 3.48
N LYS A 68 7.78 -0.13 2.74
CA LYS A 68 8.40 -1.45 2.55
C LYS A 68 7.32 -2.48 2.26
N ILE A 69 6.43 -2.13 1.34
CA ILE A 69 5.36 -3.03 0.93
C ILE A 69 6.05 -4.16 0.21
N THR A 70 6.18 -5.32 0.86
CA THR A 70 6.79 -6.48 0.22
C THR A 70 5.75 -7.01 -0.77
N PRO A 71 5.96 -6.85 -2.09
CA PRO A 71 4.98 -7.30 -3.09
C PRO A 71 4.70 -8.81 -2.96
N GLU A 72 5.67 -9.56 -2.49
CA GLU A 72 5.59 -10.99 -2.14
C GLU A 72 4.54 -11.27 -1.06
N ALA A 73 4.56 -10.49 0.03
CA ALA A 73 3.63 -10.66 1.13
C ALA A 73 2.20 -10.37 0.70
N ILE A 74 2.00 -9.33 -0.14
CA ILE A 74 0.70 -9.02 -0.74
C ILE A 74 0.25 -10.16 -1.66
N TYR A 75 1.12 -10.65 -2.53
CA TYR A 75 0.79 -11.72 -3.46
C TYR A 75 0.32 -12.99 -2.73
N LEU A 76 1.08 -13.45 -1.73
CA LEU A 76 0.73 -14.63 -0.95
C LEU A 76 -0.53 -14.41 -0.11
N ALA A 77 -0.69 -13.24 0.51
CA ALA A 77 -1.92 -12.88 1.22
C ALA A 77 -3.14 -12.88 0.28
N LYS A 78 -3.02 -12.31 -0.92
CA LYS A 78 -4.09 -12.28 -1.93
C LYS A 78 -4.49 -13.68 -2.35
N ARG A 79 -3.52 -14.57 -2.61
CA ARG A 79 -3.79 -15.97 -2.92
C ARG A 79 -4.48 -16.71 -1.78
N ASN A 80 -4.04 -16.47 -0.54
CA ASN A 80 -4.65 -17.08 0.64
C ASN A 80 -6.09 -16.58 0.87
N ILE A 81 -6.38 -15.30 0.56
CA ILE A 81 -7.73 -14.72 0.58
C ILE A 81 -8.63 -15.35 -0.49
N ARG A 82 -8.09 -15.58 -1.71
CA ARG A 82 -8.85 -16.16 -2.83
C ARG A 82 -9.38 -17.54 -2.49
N LYS A 83 -8.53 -18.40 -1.92
CA LYS A 83 -8.91 -19.73 -1.45
C LYS A 83 -7.88 -20.23 -0.43
N LYS A 84 -8.29 -20.36 0.83
CA LYS A 84 -7.45 -20.94 1.89
C LYS A 84 -7.04 -22.36 1.50
N GLY A 85 -5.78 -22.71 1.73
CA GLY A 85 -5.23 -24.04 1.45
C GLY A 85 -4.77 -24.29 0.01
N VAL A 86 -4.62 -23.26 -0.82
CA VAL A 86 -4.09 -23.36 -2.22
C VAL A 86 -2.63 -22.88 -2.32
N LEU A 87 -2.02 -22.53 -1.20
CA LEU A 87 -0.59 -22.25 -1.17
C LEU A 87 0.17 -23.57 -1.14
N GLU A 88 1.19 -23.69 -1.99
CA GLU A 88 2.10 -24.82 -1.95
C GLU A 88 2.85 -24.85 -0.60
N PRO A 89 3.35 -26.01 -0.12
CA PRO A 89 4.01 -26.10 1.18
C PRO A 89 5.16 -25.08 1.37
N TYR A 90 5.94 -24.83 0.33
CA TYR A 90 7.01 -23.83 0.36
C TYR A 90 6.48 -22.38 0.40
N GLU A 91 5.38 -22.09 -0.29
CA GLU A 91 4.71 -20.79 -0.26
C GLU A 91 4.09 -20.53 1.11
N GLN A 92 3.52 -21.57 1.73
CA GLN A 92 2.95 -21.51 3.07
C GLN A 92 4.03 -21.24 4.13
N ALA A 93 5.18 -21.91 4.04
CA ALA A 93 6.32 -21.65 4.92
C ALA A 93 6.82 -20.20 4.76
N HIS A 94 6.91 -19.71 3.52
CA HIS A 94 7.31 -18.33 3.25
C HIS A 94 6.29 -17.30 3.76
N TYR A 95 4.99 -17.56 3.56
CA TYR A 95 3.91 -16.73 4.11
C TYR A 95 3.98 -16.63 5.63
N ASN A 96 4.20 -17.76 6.32
CA ASN A 96 4.33 -17.80 7.78
C ASN A 96 5.57 -17.02 8.26
N HIS A 97 6.69 -17.14 7.54
CA HIS A 97 7.89 -16.37 7.83
C HIS A 97 7.65 -14.87 7.67
N LEU A 98 7.05 -14.44 6.55
CA LEU A 98 6.70 -13.04 6.30
C LEU A 98 5.72 -12.50 7.34
N HIS A 99 4.73 -13.30 7.76
CA HIS A 99 3.79 -12.90 8.80
C HIS A 99 4.48 -12.61 10.14
N LYS A 100 5.47 -13.44 10.52
CA LYS A 100 6.27 -13.23 11.73
C LYS A 100 7.18 -12.01 11.59
N TRP A 101 7.86 -11.87 10.45
CA TRP A 101 8.85 -10.82 10.22
C TRP A 101 8.23 -9.43 10.01
N LEU A 102 7.06 -9.37 9.37
CA LEU A 102 6.33 -8.14 9.04
C LEU A 102 5.08 -7.94 9.91
N ASN A 103 5.04 -8.54 11.10
CA ASN A 103 3.84 -8.53 11.95
C ASN A 103 3.28 -7.12 12.20
N HIS A 104 4.16 -6.17 12.51
CA HIS A 104 3.83 -4.75 12.75
C HIS A 104 3.21 -4.01 11.53
N LYS A 105 3.25 -4.60 10.34
CA LYS A 105 2.66 -4.07 9.09
C LYS A 105 1.64 -5.03 8.47
N TRP A 106 1.33 -6.14 9.14
CA TRP A 106 0.59 -7.22 8.51
C TRP A 106 -0.84 -6.82 8.15
N ASP A 107 -1.50 -6.04 9.01
CA ASP A 107 -2.84 -5.51 8.72
C ASP A 107 -2.86 -4.68 7.44
N PHE A 108 -1.79 -3.91 7.19
CA PHE A 108 -1.65 -3.14 5.97
C PHE A 108 -1.47 -4.04 4.75
N ILE A 109 -0.67 -5.10 4.85
CA ILE A 109 -0.46 -6.09 3.78
C ILE A 109 -1.79 -6.79 3.44
N VAL A 110 -2.54 -7.22 4.44
CA VAL A 110 -3.86 -7.87 4.26
C VAL A 110 -4.87 -6.89 3.65
N MET A 111 -4.87 -5.63 4.10
CA MET A 111 -5.72 -4.58 3.52
C MET A 111 -5.41 -4.36 2.04
N GLN A 112 -4.14 -4.20 1.68
CA GLN A 112 -3.71 -4.05 0.28
C GLN A 112 -4.07 -5.27 -0.58
N ALA A 113 -3.81 -6.48 -0.09
CA ALA A 113 -4.16 -7.72 -0.78
C ALA A 113 -5.68 -7.85 -1.01
N THR A 114 -6.47 -7.46 -0.02
CA THR A 114 -7.94 -7.43 -0.11
C THR A 114 -8.42 -6.45 -1.16
N GLU A 115 -7.85 -5.25 -1.19
CA GLU A 115 -8.23 -4.21 -2.15
C GLU A 115 -7.88 -4.61 -3.59
N GLN A 116 -6.69 -5.20 -3.80
CA GLN A 116 -6.31 -5.75 -5.11
C GLN A 116 -7.22 -6.91 -5.54
N TYR A 117 -7.64 -7.76 -4.60
CA TYR A 117 -8.56 -8.85 -4.90
C TYR A 117 -9.94 -8.35 -5.32
N LYS A 118 -10.48 -7.33 -4.62
CA LYS A 118 -11.74 -6.67 -4.98
C LYS A 118 -11.67 -6.01 -6.35
N ALA A 119 -10.64 -5.20 -6.61
CA ALA A 119 -10.42 -4.55 -7.90
C ALA A 119 -10.27 -5.58 -9.04
N GLY A 120 -9.65 -6.72 -8.75
CA GLY A 120 -9.58 -7.84 -9.68
C GLY A 120 -10.96 -8.40 -10.03
N LYS A 121 -11.87 -8.55 -9.06
CA LYS A 121 -13.22 -9.11 -9.27
C LYS A 121 -14.10 -8.27 -10.20
N GLU A 122 -13.89 -6.96 -10.24
CA GLU A 122 -14.64 -6.03 -11.10
C GLU A 122 -14.29 -6.20 -12.59
N ARG A 123 -13.17 -6.88 -12.91
CA ARG A 123 -12.74 -7.11 -14.29
C ARG A 123 -13.47 -8.28 -14.96
N LYS A 124 -13.50 -8.26 -16.30
CA LYS A 124 -14.02 -9.37 -17.12
C LYS A 124 -13.27 -10.67 -16.81
N LYS A 125 -13.96 -11.81 -16.94
CA LYS A 125 -13.40 -13.12 -16.59
C LYS A 125 -12.13 -13.45 -17.37
N ALA A 126 -12.10 -13.15 -18.67
CA ALA A 126 -10.92 -13.38 -19.52
C ALA A 126 -9.70 -12.60 -19.00
N ASP A 127 -9.87 -11.29 -18.78
CA ASP A 127 -8.80 -10.42 -18.28
C ASP A 127 -8.29 -10.88 -16.91
N ARG A 128 -9.18 -11.27 -16.00
CA ARG A 128 -8.80 -11.82 -14.69
C ARG A 128 -7.87 -13.01 -14.80
N VAL A 129 -8.19 -13.97 -15.67
CA VAL A 129 -7.35 -15.16 -15.87
C VAL A 129 -5.98 -14.78 -16.43
N VAL A 130 -5.93 -13.87 -17.41
CA VAL A 130 -4.67 -13.40 -17.99
C VAL A 130 -3.80 -12.73 -16.93
N PHE A 131 -4.35 -11.81 -16.13
CA PHE A 131 -3.61 -11.12 -15.07
C PHE A 131 -3.12 -12.09 -13.98
N ASP A 132 -3.97 -13.04 -13.55
CA ASP A 132 -3.57 -14.05 -12.57
C ASP A 132 -2.43 -14.94 -13.09
N CYS A 133 -2.47 -15.31 -14.38
CA CYS A 133 -1.41 -16.08 -15.03
C CYS A 133 -0.11 -15.29 -15.15
N GLN A 134 -0.18 -14.03 -15.58
CA GLN A 134 0.98 -13.14 -15.67
C GLN A 134 1.65 -12.94 -14.31
N GLU A 135 0.85 -12.66 -13.28
CA GLU A 135 1.36 -12.48 -11.92
C GLU A 135 2.00 -13.77 -11.39
N ARG A 136 1.38 -14.94 -11.62
CA ARG A 136 1.96 -16.23 -11.22
C ARG A 136 3.29 -16.51 -11.95
N ALA A 137 3.35 -16.26 -13.26
CA ALA A 137 4.57 -16.45 -14.05
C ALA A 137 5.71 -15.54 -13.56
N TYR A 138 5.41 -14.27 -13.27
CA TYR A 138 6.37 -13.33 -12.69
C TYR A 138 6.95 -13.87 -11.38
N TRP A 139 6.11 -14.39 -10.47
CA TRP A 139 6.59 -14.90 -9.18
C TRP A 139 7.37 -16.20 -9.30
N ILE A 140 7.04 -17.09 -10.24
CA ILE A 140 7.82 -18.31 -10.50
C ILE A 140 9.25 -17.94 -10.94
N VAL A 141 9.41 -16.93 -11.79
CA VAL A 141 10.74 -16.49 -12.26
C VAL A 141 11.53 -15.82 -11.13
N ASN A 142 10.90 -14.96 -10.33
CA ASN A 142 11.58 -14.21 -9.28
C ASN A 142 11.78 -15.00 -7.98
N ARG A 143 11.00 -16.08 -7.76
CA ARG A 143 11.02 -16.95 -6.59
C ARG A 143 10.76 -18.40 -7.04
N PRO A 144 11.72 -19.03 -7.73
CA PRO A 144 11.55 -20.39 -8.23
C PRO A 144 11.34 -21.36 -7.05
N PRO A 145 10.48 -22.38 -7.22
CA PRO A 145 10.40 -23.47 -6.28
C PRO A 145 11.78 -24.11 -6.13
N LEU A 146 12.15 -24.50 -4.91
CA LEU A 146 13.44 -25.12 -4.59
C LEU A 146 13.69 -26.45 -5.35
N SER A 147 12.70 -26.97 -6.09
CA SER A 147 12.77 -28.21 -6.88
C SER A 147 13.06 -28.03 -8.37
N VAL A 148 13.16 -26.80 -8.92
CA VAL A 148 13.32 -26.57 -10.38
C VAL A 148 14.79 -26.59 -10.85
N HIS A 149 15.74 -26.82 -9.93
CA HIS A 149 17.15 -27.07 -10.26
C HIS A 149 17.57 -28.46 -9.77
N ARG A 150 17.06 -29.49 -10.42
CA ARG A 150 17.74 -30.78 -10.47
C ARG A 150 17.85 -31.14 -11.95
N ASN A 151 19.07 -31.06 -12.46
CA ASN A 151 19.47 -31.36 -13.84
C ASN A 151 18.87 -32.66 -14.36
#